data_AF-A0A932LTX2-F1
#
_entry.id   AF-A0A932LTX2-F1
#
_cell.length_a   1.000
_cell.length_b   1.000
_cell.length_c   1.000
_cell.angle_alpha   90.00
_cell.angle_beta   90.00
_cell.angle_gamma   90.00
#
_symmetry.space_group_name_H-M   'P 1'
#
loop_
_entity.id
_entity.type
_entity.pdbx_description
1 polymer ?
#
loop_
_entity_poly.entity_id
_entity_poly.type
_entity_poly.pdbx_seq_one_letter_code
_entity_poly.pdbx_strand_id
1 'polypeptide(L)'
;MAATKTVPQLPQSHNSLVPRHGVVTLFGYGIQVRVDRGHLLLEDGIGAERCQYRLPRVGHGLKRLVVIGSDGNVSLAALRWLADQKAAFVMLERDGSVVAAIGPVRPSDARLRRAQSLAGQSGAAIRIARELIDRKLAGQEEVARQKLHATQIADTIHRYRSELAEADTTESIRLVESKAAGAFWSAWRSLPISFPRKDELRVPDHWRTFGARVSPLTGSPRLAVNPPNAILNYLYAILESESRLAAAALGLDPGIGVLHVDTPARDSLACDLMEVVRPQVDAFVLDWITREPLKREWFLEQRDGNCRLMADLAIQLSETAPTWSRAVAPIAEWVAEVLWSRSRKPIGSASLPTRLTQRHKREAKGMSSEPSPIPHLQRANLCRGCGKTIRMGRTNCAECAVGAATERLASASRLGRTAARSPAARAKHATSRRRHAQACSDWDASTQPAWLTSEVFLHQIQPLLSNISTTAIRARIGVSRWYASKIRKGYASHPRHWQALAELVGIGM
;
A
#
# COMPACT_ATOMS: atom_id res chain seq x y z
N MET A 1 45.28 4.05 -3.59
CA MET A 1 46.15 4.91 -4.41
C MET A 1 47.13 4.02 -5.16
N ALA A 2 47.07 4.00 -6.48
CA ALA A 2 48.10 3.41 -7.34
C ALA A 2 48.21 4.31 -8.57
N ALA A 3 49.41 4.84 -8.80
CA ALA A 3 49.72 5.67 -9.94
C ALA A 3 49.81 4.79 -11.19
N THR A 4 48.93 5.03 -12.17
CA THR A 4 49.15 4.60 -13.55
C THR A 4 49.57 5.82 -14.35
N LYS A 5 50.70 5.69 -15.07
CA LYS A 5 51.20 6.60 -16.12
C LYS A 5 50.07 7.43 -16.72
N THR A 6 50.27 8.75 -16.85
CA THR A 6 49.37 9.69 -17.53
C THR A 6 49.02 9.17 -18.92
N VAL A 7 47.96 8.36 -18.99
CA VAL A 7 47.37 7.91 -20.24
C VAL A 7 46.66 9.14 -20.80
N PRO A 8 46.94 9.55 -22.05
CA PRO A 8 46.31 10.73 -22.63
C PRO A 8 44.80 10.62 -22.43
N GLN A 9 44.24 11.61 -21.73
CA GLN A 9 42.80 11.76 -21.66
C GLN A 9 42.35 12.05 -23.08
N LEU A 10 41.42 11.24 -23.60
CA LEU A 10 40.67 11.66 -24.77
C LEU A 10 40.11 13.06 -24.46
N PRO A 11 40.22 14.04 -25.38
CA PRO A 11 39.67 15.37 -25.16
C PRO A 11 38.25 15.23 -24.62
N GLN A 12 37.90 16.02 -23.59
CA GLN A 12 36.51 16.14 -23.16
C GLN A 12 35.73 16.66 -24.38
N SER A 13 35.12 15.76 -25.15
CA SER A 13 34.25 16.15 -26.25
C SER A 13 33.14 16.99 -25.63
N HIS A 14 33.06 18.23 -26.09
CA HIS A 14 32.05 19.21 -25.71
C HIS A 14 30.65 18.60 -25.87
N ASN A 15 30.06 18.22 -24.73
CA ASN A 15 28.62 18.05 -24.44
C ASN A 15 28.49 17.15 -23.21
N SER A 16 28.98 17.61 -22.05
CA SER A 16 28.63 17.02 -20.76
C SER A 16 27.18 17.39 -20.43
N LEU A 17 26.24 16.81 -21.17
CA LEU A 17 24.82 16.89 -20.88
C LEU A 17 24.55 15.91 -19.74
N VAL A 18 24.34 16.46 -18.54
CA VAL A 18 23.71 15.70 -17.45
C VAL A 18 22.38 15.15 -18.00
N PRO A 19 22.14 13.84 -17.93
CA PRO A 19 20.89 13.22 -18.36
C PRO A 19 19.67 13.98 -17.83
N ARG A 20 18.87 14.58 -18.73
CA ARG A 20 17.62 15.24 -18.34
C ARG A 20 16.69 14.21 -17.74
N HIS A 21 16.17 14.50 -16.55
CA HIS A 21 15.32 13.58 -15.79
C HIS A 21 15.94 12.19 -15.51
N GLY A 22 17.25 12.01 -15.73
CA GLY A 22 17.93 10.72 -15.63
C GLY A 22 17.72 9.79 -16.84
N VAL A 23 17.29 10.30 -17.99
CA VAL A 23 17.10 9.51 -19.21
C VAL A 23 18.12 9.95 -20.26
N VAL A 24 18.73 8.98 -20.94
CA VAL A 24 19.47 9.21 -22.18
C VAL A 24 18.86 8.32 -23.25
N THR A 25 18.58 8.89 -24.42
CA THR A 25 18.03 8.18 -25.57
C THR A 25 19.02 8.24 -26.71
N LEU A 26 19.38 7.06 -27.24
CA LEU A 26 20.22 6.93 -28.41
C LEU A 26 19.39 6.48 -29.61
N PHE A 27 19.71 7.01 -30.78
CA PHE A 27 19.04 6.68 -32.03
C PHE A 27 20.01 6.64 -33.21
N GLY A 28 19.57 6.13 -34.35
CA GLY A 28 20.35 6.12 -35.59
C GLY A 28 20.90 4.73 -35.95
N TYR A 29 21.81 4.69 -36.93
CA TYR A 29 22.47 3.47 -37.38
C TYR A 29 23.88 3.36 -36.79
N GLY A 30 24.28 2.20 -36.30
CA GLY A 30 25.60 2.01 -35.69
C GLY A 30 25.77 2.64 -34.30
N ILE A 31 24.72 2.60 -33.46
CA ILE A 31 24.76 3.10 -32.07
C ILE A 31 25.90 2.40 -31.30
N GLN A 32 26.62 3.11 -30.43
CA GLN A 32 27.70 2.51 -29.64
C GLN A 32 27.53 2.77 -28.13
N VAL A 33 27.53 1.70 -27.35
CA VAL A 33 27.47 1.75 -25.89
C VAL A 33 28.62 0.93 -25.31
N ARG A 34 29.65 1.60 -24.80
CA ARG A 34 30.89 0.97 -24.33
C ARG A 34 31.39 1.55 -23.02
N VAL A 35 32.34 0.87 -22.38
CA VAL A 35 33.00 1.36 -21.17
C VAL A 35 34.46 1.66 -21.48
N ASP A 36 34.88 2.89 -21.18
CA ASP A 36 36.27 3.32 -21.28
C ASP A 36 36.74 3.85 -19.93
N ARG A 37 37.81 3.26 -19.38
CA ARG A 37 38.43 3.68 -18.10
C ARG A 37 37.37 3.92 -17.00
N GLY A 38 36.44 2.99 -16.85
CA GLY A 38 35.37 3.04 -15.84
C GLY A 38 34.21 4.01 -16.14
N HIS A 39 34.27 4.78 -17.22
CA HIS A 39 33.20 5.67 -17.68
C HIS A 39 32.33 4.95 -18.72
N LEU A 40 31.03 5.22 -18.69
CA LEU A 40 30.13 4.77 -19.75
C LEU A 40 30.21 5.77 -20.91
N LEU A 41 30.57 5.29 -22.09
CA LEU A 41 30.55 6.05 -23.34
C LEU A 41 29.29 5.66 -24.12
N LEU A 42 28.52 6.67 -24.49
CA LEU A 42 27.32 6.53 -25.32
C LEU A 42 27.52 7.37 -26.57
N GLU A 43 27.32 6.77 -27.73
CA GLU A 43 27.40 7.48 -29.00
C GLU A 43 26.13 7.19 -29.79
N ASP A 44 25.49 8.25 -30.27
CA ASP A 44 24.41 8.12 -31.24
C ASP A 44 24.91 7.46 -32.52
N GLY A 45 23.98 6.81 -33.22
CA GLY A 45 24.22 6.31 -34.56
C GLY A 45 24.42 7.46 -35.56
N ILE A 46 24.77 7.07 -36.78
CA ILE A 46 24.92 7.99 -37.91
C ILE A 46 23.56 8.69 -38.13
N GLY A 47 23.58 10.01 -38.05
CA GLY A 47 22.43 10.90 -38.14
C GLY A 47 22.89 12.35 -38.32
N ALA A 48 21.93 13.28 -38.49
CA ALA A 48 22.20 14.70 -38.69
C ALA A 48 22.87 15.34 -37.46
N GLU A 49 22.49 14.89 -36.26
CA GLU A 49 23.08 15.31 -35.00
C GLU A 49 23.59 14.07 -34.27
N ARG A 50 24.91 13.98 -34.09
CA ARG A 50 25.54 12.87 -33.36
C ARG A 50 25.97 13.36 -31.99
N CYS A 51 25.31 12.89 -30.94
CA CYS A 51 25.76 13.17 -29.59
C CYS A 51 26.70 12.07 -29.08
N GLN A 52 27.69 12.49 -28.30
CA GLN A 52 28.56 11.60 -27.56
C GLN A 52 28.51 11.98 -26.07
N TYR A 53 28.24 11.00 -25.22
CA TYR A 53 28.17 11.17 -23.78
C TYR A 53 29.27 10.35 -23.11
N ARG A 54 29.94 10.96 -22.12
CA ARG A 54 30.89 10.27 -21.23
C ARG A 54 30.42 10.43 -19.79
N LEU A 55 29.84 9.36 -19.24
CA LEU A 55 29.25 9.37 -17.91
C LEU A 55 30.19 8.72 -16.88
N PRO A 56 30.60 9.46 -15.83
CA PRO A 56 31.33 8.87 -14.70
C PRO A 56 30.41 7.98 -13.87
N ARG A 57 30.97 7.12 -13.00
CA ARG A 57 30.19 6.26 -12.09
C ARG A 57 29.45 7.02 -10.99
N VAL A 58 29.82 8.26 -10.70
CA VAL A 58 29.22 9.04 -9.61
C VAL A 58 28.75 10.39 -10.16
N GLY A 59 27.58 10.84 -9.72
CA GLY A 59 27.03 12.16 -10.09
C GLY A 59 26.41 12.23 -11.50
N HIS A 60 26.41 11.15 -12.27
CA HIS A 60 25.87 11.12 -13.64
C HIS A 60 24.33 11.11 -13.71
N GLY A 61 23.62 10.73 -12.64
CA GLY A 61 22.14 10.80 -12.58
C GLY A 61 21.35 9.87 -13.52
N LEU A 62 22.01 9.05 -14.34
CA LEU A 62 21.38 8.12 -15.29
C LEU A 62 20.54 7.06 -14.54
N LYS A 63 19.28 6.96 -14.93
CA LYS A 63 18.30 5.95 -14.48
C LYS A 63 17.83 5.08 -15.63
N ARG A 64 17.76 5.62 -16.85
CA ARG A 64 17.30 4.94 -18.07
C ARG A 64 18.22 5.24 -19.23
N LEU A 65 18.67 4.19 -19.91
CA LEU A 65 19.25 4.26 -21.24
C LEU A 65 18.23 3.65 -22.20
N VAL A 66 17.67 4.48 -23.08
CA VAL A 66 16.74 4.05 -24.13
C VAL A 66 17.52 3.99 -25.45
N VAL A 67 17.47 2.88 -26.15
CA VAL A 67 18.09 2.70 -27.47
C VAL A 67 16.97 2.44 -28.47
N ILE A 68 16.89 3.27 -29.51
CA ILE A 68 15.87 3.16 -30.55
C ILE A 68 16.55 2.73 -31.85
N GLY A 69 16.29 1.50 -32.26
CA GLY A 69 16.80 0.93 -33.51
C GLY A 69 17.41 -0.45 -33.33
N SER A 70 17.69 -1.07 -34.47
CA SER A 70 18.17 -2.45 -34.60
C SER A 70 19.66 -2.59 -34.91
N ASP A 71 20.38 -1.47 -35.06
CA ASP A 71 21.76 -1.46 -35.52
C ASP A 71 22.70 -0.73 -34.54
N GLY A 72 23.79 -1.40 -34.18
CA GLY A 72 24.76 -0.90 -33.20
C GLY A 72 25.43 -2.00 -32.38
N ASN A 73 26.20 -1.59 -31.37
CA ASN A 73 26.82 -2.47 -30.41
C ASN A 73 26.64 -1.97 -28.96
N VAL A 74 26.33 -2.91 -28.07
CA VAL A 74 26.34 -2.71 -26.63
C VAL A 74 27.32 -3.69 -26.03
N SER A 75 28.41 -3.19 -25.46
CA SER A 75 29.41 -4.05 -24.83
C SER A 75 28.85 -4.70 -23.54
N LEU A 76 29.30 -5.93 -23.23
CA LEU A 76 28.96 -6.59 -21.97
C LEU A 76 29.39 -5.76 -20.75
N ALA A 77 30.51 -5.03 -20.87
CA ALA A 77 30.99 -4.11 -19.85
C ALA A 77 29.99 -2.97 -19.59
N ALA A 78 29.32 -2.46 -20.64
CA ALA A 78 28.29 -1.44 -20.51
C ALA A 78 27.03 -1.97 -19.82
N LEU A 79 26.55 -3.16 -20.20
CA LEU A 79 25.41 -3.79 -19.52
C LEU A 79 25.70 -4.01 -18.02
N ARG A 80 26.90 -4.50 -17.69
CA ARG A 80 27.35 -4.64 -16.31
C ARG A 80 27.42 -3.29 -15.59
N TRP A 81 27.96 -2.26 -16.24
CA TRP A 81 28.04 -0.91 -15.68
C TRP A 81 26.66 -0.36 -15.35
N LEU A 82 25.68 -0.51 -16.25
CA LEU A 82 24.29 -0.09 -16.03
C LEU A 82 23.66 -0.84 -14.85
N ALA A 83 23.86 -2.16 -14.78
CA ALA A 83 23.39 -2.98 -13.68
C ALA A 83 24.00 -2.55 -12.32
N ASP A 84 25.31 -2.32 -12.27
CA ASP A 84 26.01 -1.82 -11.07
C ASP A 84 25.43 -0.47 -10.60
N GLN A 85 25.09 0.42 -11.54
CA GLN A 85 24.51 1.74 -11.26
C GLN A 85 22.99 1.70 -11.06
N LYS A 86 22.35 0.53 -11.15
CA LYS A 86 20.89 0.35 -11.11
C LYS A 86 20.14 1.19 -12.16
N ALA A 87 20.81 1.47 -13.28
CA ALA A 87 20.20 2.08 -14.46
C ALA A 87 19.59 0.96 -15.31
N ALA A 88 18.37 1.17 -15.83
CA ALA A 88 17.75 0.23 -16.73
C ALA A 88 18.12 0.54 -18.19
N PHE A 89 18.28 -0.52 -18.97
CA PHE A 89 18.46 -0.51 -20.41
C PHE A 89 17.14 -0.89 -21.07
N VAL A 90 16.64 -0.04 -21.97
CA VAL A 90 15.44 -0.29 -22.77
C VAL A 90 15.83 -0.21 -24.24
N MET A 91 15.50 -1.23 -25.01
CA MET A 91 15.68 -1.26 -26.45
C MET A 91 14.32 -1.32 -27.11
N LEU A 92 14.05 -0.32 -27.95
CA LEU A 92 12.86 -0.23 -28.78
C LEU A 92 13.26 -0.40 -30.25
N GLU A 93 12.46 -1.14 -31.00
CA GLU A 93 12.55 -1.08 -32.45
C GLU A 93 12.02 0.25 -32.99
N ARG A 94 12.37 0.54 -34.25
CA ARG A 94 11.84 1.72 -34.95
C ARG A 94 10.32 1.69 -35.11
N ASP A 95 9.72 0.50 -35.02
CA ASP A 95 8.28 0.35 -35.08
C ASP A 95 7.57 0.62 -33.74
N GLY A 96 8.33 0.84 -32.66
CA GLY A 96 7.84 1.05 -31.31
C GLY A 96 7.71 -0.23 -30.49
N SER A 97 8.06 -1.41 -31.01
CA SER A 97 8.05 -2.64 -30.22
C SER A 97 9.17 -2.67 -29.18
N VAL A 98 8.87 -3.19 -27.98
CA VAL A 98 9.84 -3.32 -26.89
C VAL A 98 10.61 -4.63 -27.07
N VAL A 99 11.89 -4.54 -27.46
CA VAL A 99 12.75 -5.72 -27.68
C VAL A 99 13.32 -6.22 -26.35
N ALA A 100 13.83 -5.28 -25.55
CA ALA A 100 14.43 -5.60 -24.27
C ALA A 100 14.15 -4.49 -23.27
N ALA A 101 13.77 -4.86 -22.04
CA ALA A 101 13.82 -3.98 -20.89
C ALA A 101 14.56 -4.70 -19.76
N ILE A 102 15.81 -4.31 -19.53
CA ILE A 102 16.71 -4.91 -18.56
C ILE A 102 16.92 -3.90 -17.46
N GLY A 103 16.63 -4.27 -16.22
CA GLY A 103 16.85 -3.39 -15.08
C GLY A 103 17.12 -4.15 -13.80
N PRO A 104 17.07 -3.47 -12.65
CA PRO A 104 17.26 -4.11 -11.36
C PRO A 104 16.19 -5.18 -11.11
N VAL A 105 16.59 -6.44 -11.07
CA VAL A 105 15.69 -7.58 -10.80
C VAL A 105 15.88 -8.05 -9.35
N ARG A 106 14.77 -8.33 -8.64
CA ARG A 106 14.84 -8.95 -7.31
C ARG A 106 15.25 -10.42 -7.43
N PRO A 107 16.00 -10.99 -6.47
CA PRO A 107 16.11 -12.44 -6.34
C PRO A 107 14.72 -13.07 -6.36
N SER A 108 14.51 -13.99 -7.29
CA SER A 108 13.20 -14.54 -7.54
C SER A 108 12.70 -15.35 -6.34
N ASP A 109 11.55 -14.96 -5.78
CA ASP A 109 10.87 -15.78 -4.78
C ASP A 109 9.93 -16.77 -5.48
N ALA A 110 10.28 -18.06 -5.41
CA ALA A 110 9.51 -19.12 -6.06
C ALA A 110 8.06 -19.22 -5.54
N ARG A 111 7.76 -18.76 -4.31
CA ARG A 111 6.40 -18.74 -3.78
C ARG A 111 5.56 -17.69 -4.50
N LEU A 112 6.11 -16.49 -4.70
CA LEU A 112 5.43 -15.41 -5.42
C LEU A 112 5.15 -15.81 -6.87
N ARG A 113 6.14 -16.37 -7.58
CA ARG A 113 5.93 -16.84 -8.96
C ARG A 113 4.90 -17.97 -9.05
N ARG A 114 4.92 -18.93 -8.13
CA ARG A 114 3.87 -19.97 -8.07
C ARG A 114 2.49 -19.38 -7.81
N ALA A 115 2.38 -18.41 -6.90
CA ALA A 115 1.12 -17.72 -6.65
C ALA A 115 0.62 -16.95 -7.88
N GLN A 116 1.53 -16.34 -8.64
CA GLN A 116 1.22 -15.72 -9.92
C GLN A 116 0.70 -16.75 -10.94
N SER A 117 1.42 -17.86 -11.16
CA SER A 117 0.99 -18.92 -12.08
C SER A 117 -0.34 -19.57 -11.68
N LEU A 118 -0.63 -19.66 -10.38
CA LEU A 118 -1.88 -20.25 -9.86
C LEU A 118 -2.99 -19.21 -9.63
N ALA A 119 -2.79 -17.96 -10.04
CA ALA A 119 -3.72 -16.86 -9.75
C ALA A 119 -5.13 -17.08 -10.33
N GLY A 120 -5.22 -17.77 -11.48
CA GLY A 120 -6.49 -18.19 -12.08
C GLY A 120 -7.28 -19.14 -11.19
N GLN A 121 -6.62 -20.11 -10.57
CA GLN A 121 -7.26 -21.11 -9.70
C GLN A 121 -7.64 -20.52 -8.33
N SER A 122 -6.87 -19.56 -7.83
CA SER A 122 -7.11 -18.96 -6.52
C SER A 122 -8.15 -17.83 -6.53
N GLY A 123 -8.74 -17.51 -7.70
CA GLY A 123 -9.60 -16.34 -7.90
C GLY A 123 -8.88 -14.99 -7.79
N ALA A 124 -7.55 -14.99 -7.67
CA ALA A 124 -6.76 -13.76 -7.56
C ALA A 124 -6.70 -13.03 -8.91
N ALA A 125 -6.64 -13.77 -10.02
CA ALA A 125 -6.59 -13.19 -11.36
C ALA A 125 -7.82 -12.32 -11.65
N ILE A 126 -9.04 -12.83 -11.39
CA ILE A 126 -10.29 -12.08 -11.59
C ILE A 126 -10.32 -10.83 -10.71
N ARG A 127 -9.95 -10.95 -9.43
CA ARG A 127 -9.88 -9.81 -8.51
C ARG A 127 -8.92 -8.73 -9.01
N ILE A 128 -7.73 -9.13 -9.47
CA ILE A 128 -6.73 -8.20 -10.00
C ILE A 128 -7.24 -7.57 -11.28
N ALA A 129 -7.68 -8.37 -12.25
CA ALA A 129 -8.19 -7.92 -13.53
C ALA A 129 -9.34 -6.90 -13.38
N ARG A 130 -10.29 -7.17 -12.48
CA ARG A 130 -11.42 -6.28 -12.19
C ARG A 130 -10.95 -4.93 -11.65
N GLU A 131 -10.03 -4.93 -10.69
CA GLU A 131 -9.48 -3.68 -10.14
C GLU A 131 -8.68 -2.88 -11.19
N LEU A 132 -7.87 -3.55 -12.01
CA LEU A 132 -7.06 -2.87 -13.03
C LEU A 132 -7.98 -2.20 -14.07
N ILE A 133 -9.01 -2.90 -14.54
CA ILE A 133 -9.97 -2.34 -15.49
C ILE A 133 -10.86 -1.28 -14.84
N ASP A 134 -11.29 -1.44 -13.59
CA ASP A 134 -12.04 -0.40 -12.88
C ASP A 134 -11.28 0.94 -12.86
N ARG A 135 -10.00 0.89 -12.49
CA ARG A 135 -9.15 2.08 -12.47
C ARG A 135 -8.88 2.66 -13.86
N LYS A 136 -8.71 1.80 -14.88
CA LYS A 136 -8.63 2.24 -16.28
C LYS A 136 -9.87 3.01 -16.67
N LEU A 137 -11.06 2.44 -16.46
CA LEU A 137 -12.32 3.04 -16.84
C LEU A 137 -12.60 4.32 -16.05
N ALA A 138 -12.29 4.36 -14.76
CA ALA A 138 -12.36 5.58 -13.95
C ALA A 138 -11.48 6.70 -14.54
N GLY A 139 -10.25 6.38 -14.95
CA GLY A 139 -9.37 7.33 -15.61
C GLY A 139 -9.89 7.81 -16.95
N GLN A 140 -10.44 6.91 -17.78
CA GLN A 140 -11.03 7.27 -19.08
C GLN A 140 -12.30 8.11 -18.93
N GLU A 141 -13.15 7.80 -17.95
CA GLU A 141 -14.32 8.59 -17.58
C GLU A 141 -13.90 10.04 -17.24
N GLU A 142 -12.88 10.19 -16.41
CA GLU A 142 -12.37 11.50 -16.00
C GLU A 142 -11.82 12.30 -17.18
N VAL A 143 -11.02 11.68 -18.04
CA VAL A 143 -10.49 12.31 -19.26
C VAL A 143 -11.62 12.74 -20.19
N ALA A 144 -12.62 11.88 -20.40
CA ALA A 144 -13.77 12.19 -21.23
C ALA A 144 -14.58 13.36 -20.67
N ARG A 145 -14.77 13.41 -19.35
CA ARG A 145 -15.57 14.45 -18.68
C ARG A 145 -14.84 15.79 -18.61
N GLN A 146 -13.60 15.80 -18.13
CA GLN A 146 -12.86 17.03 -17.83
C GLN A 146 -12.10 17.61 -19.02
N LYS A 147 -11.55 16.77 -19.91
CA LYS A 147 -10.65 17.22 -20.97
C LYS A 147 -11.30 17.25 -22.35
N LEU A 148 -12.13 16.26 -22.66
CA LEU A 148 -12.88 16.22 -23.92
C LEU A 148 -14.23 16.92 -23.84
N HIS A 149 -14.69 17.26 -22.63
CA HIS A 149 -16.03 17.81 -22.37
C HIS A 149 -17.16 16.95 -22.95
N ALA A 150 -16.94 15.63 -23.06
CA ALA A 150 -17.84 14.66 -23.66
C ALA A 150 -18.66 13.93 -22.59
N THR A 151 -19.53 14.67 -21.88
CA THR A 151 -20.30 14.16 -20.73
C THR A 151 -21.09 12.90 -21.06
N GLN A 152 -21.74 12.82 -22.23
CA GLN A 152 -22.51 11.62 -22.61
C GLN A 152 -21.64 10.37 -22.77
N ILE A 153 -20.40 10.55 -23.23
CA ILE A 153 -19.43 9.45 -23.38
C ILE A 153 -18.91 9.05 -22.00
N ALA A 154 -18.60 10.01 -21.13
CA ALA A 154 -18.22 9.75 -19.75
C ALA A 154 -19.31 8.95 -19.01
N ASP A 155 -20.58 9.34 -19.13
CA ASP A 155 -21.70 8.64 -18.49
C ASP A 155 -21.91 7.22 -19.09
N THR A 156 -21.58 7.03 -20.37
CA THR A 156 -21.57 5.70 -21.01
C THR A 156 -20.46 4.82 -20.45
N ILE A 157 -19.25 5.36 -20.28
CA ILE A 157 -18.13 4.64 -19.64
C ILE A 157 -18.47 4.30 -18.20
N HIS A 158 -19.08 5.23 -17.46
CA HIS A 158 -19.54 5.02 -16.09
C HIS A 158 -20.52 3.84 -15.98
N ARG A 159 -21.48 3.76 -16.89
CA ARG A 159 -22.43 2.63 -16.96
C ARG A 159 -21.73 1.30 -17.20
N TYR A 160 -20.80 1.22 -18.15
CA TYR A 160 -20.00 0.00 -18.37
C TYR A 160 -19.13 -0.34 -17.15
N ARG A 161 -18.58 0.66 -16.47
CA ARG A 161 -17.84 0.45 -15.22
C ARG A 161 -18.73 -0.12 -14.11
N SER A 162 -19.98 0.30 -14.00
CA SER A 162 -20.94 -0.29 -13.06
C SER A 162 -21.25 -1.77 -13.37
N GLU A 163 -21.29 -2.15 -14.64
CA GLU A 163 -21.45 -3.56 -15.07
C GLU A 163 -20.23 -4.43 -14.70
N LEU A 164 -19.05 -3.84 -14.50
CA LEU A 164 -17.81 -4.55 -14.15
C LEU A 164 -17.87 -5.25 -12.78
N ALA A 165 -18.70 -4.75 -11.86
CA ALA A 165 -18.86 -5.34 -10.53
C ALA A 165 -19.42 -6.77 -10.59
N GLU A 166 -20.32 -7.02 -11.55
CA GLU A 166 -21.00 -8.30 -11.79
C GLU A 166 -20.21 -9.22 -12.74
N ALA A 167 -19.05 -8.76 -13.24
CA ALA A 167 -18.25 -9.51 -14.20
C ALA A 167 -17.39 -10.58 -13.51
N ASP A 168 -17.83 -11.83 -13.56
CA ASP A 168 -17.17 -12.97 -12.87
C ASP A 168 -16.18 -13.77 -13.74
N THR A 169 -16.03 -13.43 -15.02
CA THR A 169 -15.07 -14.08 -15.91
C THR A 169 -14.11 -13.07 -16.53
N THR A 170 -12.91 -13.51 -16.87
CA THR A 170 -11.95 -12.68 -17.60
C THR A 170 -12.51 -12.23 -18.96
N GLU A 171 -13.36 -13.03 -19.59
CA GLU A 171 -14.00 -12.69 -20.86
C GLU A 171 -15.04 -11.56 -20.71
N SER A 172 -15.87 -11.60 -19.67
CA SER A 172 -16.84 -10.53 -19.43
C SER A 172 -16.15 -9.22 -19.07
N ILE A 173 -15.06 -9.26 -18.28
CA ILE A 173 -14.22 -8.09 -18.00
C ILE A 173 -13.65 -7.48 -19.30
N ARG A 174 -13.12 -8.31 -20.22
CA ARG A 174 -12.61 -7.83 -21.52
C ARG A 174 -13.70 -7.25 -22.41
N LEU A 175 -14.91 -7.82 -22.38
CA LEU A 175 -16.03 -7.30 -23.16
C LEU A 175 -16.43 -5.91 -22.69
N VAL A 176 -16.52 -5.70 -21.37
CA VAL A 176 -16.79 -4.39 -20.76
C VAL A 176 -15.70 -3.39 -21.12
N GLU A 177 -14.42 -3.79 -20.99
CA GLU A 177 -13.27 -2.97 -21.37
C GLU A 177 -13.33 -2.54 -22.84
N SER A 178 -13.60 -3.48 -23.75
CA SER A 178 -13.66 -3.22 -25.19
C SER A 178 -14.79 -2.23 -25.56
N LYS A 179 -15.99 -2.41 -24.99
CA LYS A 179 -17.12 -1.49 -25.19
C LYS A 179 -16.79 -0.08 -24.70
N ALA A 180 -16.23 0.03 -23.50
CA ALA A 180 -15.85 1.31 -22.93
C ALA A 180 -14.70 1.98 -23.72
N ALA A 181 -13.71 1.21 -24.17
CA ALA A 181 -12.64 1.72 -25.02
C ALA A 181 -13.17 2.24 -26.36
N GLY A 182 -14.13 1.54 -26.99
CA GLY A 182 -14.79 1.99 -28.21
C GLY A 182 -15.49 3.34 -28.02
N ALA A 183 -16.25 3.49 -26.93
CA ALA A 183 -16.90 4.75 -26.57
C ALA A 183 -15.85 5.86 -26.32
N PHE A 184 -14.81 5.57 -25.54
CA PHE A 184 -13.74 6.52 -25.23
C PHE A 184 -13.05 7.04 -26.49
N TRP A 185 -12.56 6.16 -27.36
CA TRP A 185 -11.87 6.56 -28.59
C TRP A 185 -12.80 7.22 -29.61
N SER A 186 -14.11 6.98 -29.56
CA SER A 186 -15.06 7.73 -30.40
C SER A 186 -15.06 9.23 -30.10
N ALA A 187 -14.79 9.63 -28.84
CA ALA A 187 -14.73 11.03 -28.41
C ALA A 187 -13.54 11.79 -29.03
N TRP A 188 -12.50 11.07 -29.42
CA TRP A 188 -11.28 11.66 -29.99
C TRP A 188 -11.41 11.94 -31.49
N ARG A 189 -12.38 11.33 -32.18
CA ARG A 189 -12.37 11.22 -33.64
C ARG A 189 -12.32 12.55 -34.38
N SER A 190 -13.04 13.54 -33.87
CA SER A 190 -13.18 14.88 -34.46
C SER A 190 -12.17 15.89 -33.91
N LEU A 191 -11.22 15.47 -33.06
CA LEU A 191 -10.24 16.39 -32.48
C LEU A 191 -9.37 17.01 -33.57
N PRO A 192 -9.31 18.35 -33.67
CA PRO A 192 -8.44 19.03 -34.62
C PRO A 192 -7.00 18.97 -34.13
N ILE A 193 -6.07 18.75 -35.06
CA ILE A 193 -4.63 18.75 -34.80
C ILE A 193 -4.02 19.96 -35.49
N SER A 194 -3.42 20.84 -34.69
CA SER A 194 -2.85 22.09 -35.18
C SER A 194 -1.38 21.91 -35.57
N PHE A 195 -0.98 22.61 -36.63
CA PHE A 195 0.39 22.71 -37.13
C PHE A 195 0.73 24.18 -37.35
N PRO A 196 2.01 24.60 -37.27
CA PRO A 196 2.40 25.96 -37.59
C PRO A 196 2.03 26.31 -39.04
N ARG A 197 1.58 27.55 -39.29
CA ARG A 197 1.19 28.04 -40.64
C ARG A 197 2.21 27.75 -41.74
N LYS A 198 3.50 27.85 -41.41
CA LYS A 198 4.61 27.55 -42.35
C LYS A 198 4.62 26.10 -42.85
N ASP A 199 4.07 25.18 -42.07
CA ASP A 199 4.09 23.74 -42.34
C ASP A 199 2.75 23.25 -42.92
N GLU A 200 1.67 24.05 -42.84
CA GLU A 200 0.31 23.65 -43.23
C GLU A 200 0.22 23.09 -44.66
N LEU A 201 1.00 23.64 -45.61
CA LEU A 201 1.02 23.17 -47.00
C LEU A 201 1.73 21.81 -47.18
N ARG A 202 2.58 21.42 -46.23
CA ARG A 202 3.37 20.18 -46.25
C ARG A 202 2.76 19.07 -45.40
N VAL A 203 1.67 19.37 -44.69
CA VAL A 203 0.97 18.45 -43.79
C VAL A 203 -0.15 17.76 -44.57
N PRO A 204 -0.16 16.42 -44.64
CA PRO A 204 -1.27 15.67 -45.23
C PRO A 204 -2.60 15.98 -44.54
N ASP A 205 -3.70 16.05 -45.29
CA ASP A 205 -5.00 16.44 -44.72
C ASP A 205 -5.50 15.47 -43.64
N HIS A 206 -5.19 14.18 -43.79
CA HIS A 206 -5.56 13.16 -42.81
C HIS A 206 -4.80 13.29 -41.47
N TRP A 207 -3.76 14.13 -41.39
CA TRP A 207 -3.06 14.45 -40.12
C TRP A 207 -3.71 15.60 -39.36
N ARG A 208 -4.59 16.38 -40.00
CA ARG A 208 -5.24 17.56 -39.39
C ARG A 208 -6.34 17.20 -38.39
N THR A 209 -6.72 15.92 -38.33
CA THR A 209 -7.68 15.40 -37.35
C THR A 209 -7.15 14.11 -36.73
N PHE A 210 -7.60 13.78 -35.52
CA PHE A 210 -7.17 12.55 -34.85
C PHE A 210 -7.70 11.28 -35.54
N GLY A 211 -8.94 11.27 -36.03
CA GLY A 211 -9.51 10.11 -36.72
C GLY A 211 -9.71 8.89 -35.81
N ALA A 212 -9.45 7.68 -36.30
CA ALA A 212 -9.60 6.47 -35.49
C ALA A 212 -8.30 6.09 -34.78
N ARG A 213 -8.41 5.45 -33.60
CA ARG A 213 -7.25 4.85 -32.90
C ARG A 213 -6.60 3.71 -33.70
N VAL A 214 -7.39 3.06 -34.54
CA VAL A 214 -6.99 1.91 -35.37
C VAL A 214 -6.69 2.39 -36.79
N SER A 215 -5.61 1.86 -37.39
CA SER A 215 -5.29 2.15 -38.78
C SER A 215 -6.38 1.66 -39.74
N PRO A 216 -6.86 2.51 -40.66
CA PRO A 216 -7.78 2.09 -41.71
C PRO A 216 -7.11 1.16 -42.73
N LEU A 217 -5.78 1.15 -42.82
CA LEU A 217 -5.04 0.36 -43.80
C LEU A 217 -4.81 -1.09 -43.32
N THR A 218 -4.56 -1.27 -42.02
CA THR A 218 -4.13 -2.56 -41.47
C THR A 218 -5.08 -3.11 -40.41
N GLY A 219 -6.04 -2.32 -39.92
CA GLY A 219 -6.88 -2.70 -38.78
C GLY A 219 -6.11 -2.79 -37.45
N SER A 220 -4.84 -2.39 -37.42
CA SER A 220 -4.00 -2.44 -36.22
C SER A 220 -3.89 -1.07 -35.54
N PRO A 221 -4.00 -0.98 -34.19
CA PRO A 221 -3.68 0.25 -33.47
C PRO A 221 -2.17 0.50 -33.35
N ARG A 222 -1.32 -0.50 -33.62
CA ARG A 222 0.15 -0.38 -33.49
C ARG A 222 0.80 0.30 -34.70
N LEU A 223 0.11 0.32 -35.83
CA LEU A 223 0.56 0.95 -37.06
C LEU A 223 -0.14 2.29 -37.19
N ALA A 224 0.48 3.36 -36.69
CA ALA A 224 -0.13 4.68 -36.71
C ALA A 224 -0.17 5.23 -38.14
N VAL A 225 -1.28 5.87 -38.53
CA VAL A 225 -1.41 6.58 -39.81
C VAL A 225 -1.38 8.10 -39.64
N ASN A 226 -1.27 8.59 -38.40
CA ASN A 226 -1.23 10.01 -38.11
C ASN A 226 -0.36 10.32 -36.88
N PRO A 227 0.01 11.60 -36.69
CA PRO A 227 0.92 12.02 -35.63
C PRO A 227 0.44 11.69 -34.20
N PRO A 228 -0.82 11.95 -33.79
CA PRO A 228 -1.25 11.63 -32.44
C PRO A 228 -1.17 10.13 -32.11
N ASN A 229 -1.56 9.26 -33.04
CA ASN A 229 -1.43 7.82 -32.84
C ASN A 229 0.04 7.37 -32.77
N ALA A 230 0.94 8.00 -33.52
CA ALA A 230 2.37 7.72 -33.45
C ALA A 230 2.96 8.10 -32.08
N ILE A 231 2.56 9.26 -31.54
CA ILE A 231 2.93 9.70 -30.19
C ILE A 231 2.40 8.72 -29.13
N LEU A 232 1.12 8.35 -29.20
CA LEU A 232 0.50 7.41 -28.25
C LEU A 232 1.17 6.04 -28.30
N ASN A 233 1.43 5.49 -29.49
CA ASN A 233 2.12 4.21 -29.63
C ASN A 233 3.50 4.23 -28.97
N TYR A 234 4.27 5.30 -29.19
CA TYR A 234 5.59 5.44 -28.59
C TYR A 234 5.53 5.58 -27.07
N LEU A 235 4.65 6.44 -26.54
CA LEU A 235 4.49 6.59 -25.10
C LEU A 235 3.98 5.31 -24.43
N TYR A 236 3.11 4.56 -25.10
CA TYR A 236 2.69 3.25 -24.64
C TYR A 236 3.83 2.23 -24.63
N ALA A 237 4.77 2.26 -25.59
CA ALA A 237 5.96 1.41 -25.58
C ALA A 237 6.91 1.74 -24.41
N ILE A 238 7.08 3.04 -24.11
CA ILE A 238 7.82 3.48 -22.93
C ILE A 238 7.10 3.02 -21.65
N LEU A 239 5.78 3.19 -21.57
CA LEU A 239 4.99 2.74 -20.44
C LEU A 239 5.04 1.21 -20.26
N GLU A 240 4.96 0.44 -21.35
CA GLU A 240 5.12 -1.02 -21.35
C GLU A 240 6.49 -1.42 -20.80
N SER A 241 7.55 -0.73 -21.24
CA SER A 241 8.92 -0.93 -20.74
C SER A 241 9.00 -0.67 -19.23
N GLU A 242 8.42 0.42 -18.74
CA GLU A 242 8.39 0.73 -17.30
C GLU A 242 7.55 -0.27 -16.51
N SER A 243 6.44 -0.77 -17.06
CA SER A 243 5.64 -1.84 -16.45
C SER A 243 6.39 -3.16 -16.34
N ARG A 244 7.13 -3.53 -17.38
CA ARG A 244 8.00 -4.70 -17.38
C ARG A 244 9.09 -4.58 -16.32
N LEU A 245 9.74 -3.42 -16.25
CA LEU A 245 10.77 -3.13 -15.23
C LEU A 245 10.19 -3.16 -13.81
N ALA A 246 8.98 -2.63 -13.60
CA ALA A 246 8.30 -2.64 -12.31
C ALA A 246 7.97 -4.07 -11.86
N ALA A 247 7.41 -4.90 -12.74
CA ALA A 247 7.13 -6.31 -12.44
C ALA A 247 8.41 -7.08 -12.08
N ALA A 248 9.47 -6.95 -12.90
CA ALA A 248 10.75 -7.61 -12.68
C ALA A 248 11.42 -7.16 -11.36
N ALA A 249 11.33 -5.87 -11.02
CA ALA A 249 11.86 -5.32 -9.77
C ALA A 249 11.19 -5.88 -8.50
N LEU A 250 9.95 -6.37 -8.61
CA LEU A 250 9.22 -7.03 -7.52
C LEU A 250 9.43 -8.55 -7.49
N GLY A 251 10.04 -9.11 -8.54
CA GLY A 251 10.25 -10.55 -8.72
C GLY A 251 9.03 -11.28 -9.30
N LEU A 252 8.10 -10.55 -9.91
CA LEU A 252 7.04 -11.10 -10.74
C LEU A 252 7.59 -11.46 -12.12
N ASP A 253 6.92 -12.39 -12.79
CA ASP A 253 7.20 -12.70 -14.19
C ASP A 253 6.38 -11.76 -15.10
N PRO A 254 6.99 -10.88 -15.90
CA PRO A 254 6.26 -9.97 -16.77
C PRO A 254 5.41 -10.67 -17.84
N GLY A 255 5.71 -11.94 -18.17
CA GLY A 255 5.00 -12.71 -19.19
C GLY A 255 3.69 -13.32 -18.71
N ILE A 256 3.51 -13.54 -17.39
CA ILE A 256 2.34 -14.25 -16.84
C ILE A 256 1.24 -13.24 -16.49
N GLY A 257 0.31 -13.04 -17.43
CA GLY A 257 -0.83 -12.12 -17.28
C GLY A 257 -1.92 -12.65 -16.35
N VAL A 258 -2.78 -11.74 -15.92
CA VAL A 258 -4.03 -12.01 -15.18
C VAL A 258 -5.27 -11.64 -15.99
N LEU A 259 -5.17 -10.62 -16.85
CA LEU A 259 -6.24 -10.22 -17.76
C LEU A 259 -5.90 -10.58 -19.19
N HIS A 260 -4.71 -10.29 -19.71
CA HIS A 260 -4.31 -10.65 -21.07
C HIS A 260 -3.91 -12.14 -21.16
N VAL A 261 -4.34 -12.84 -22.23
CA VAL A 261 -4.00 -14.26 -22.45
C VAL A 261 -2.49 -14.41 -22.53
N ASP A 262 -1.92 -15.52 -22.08
CA ASP A 262 -0.52 -15.83 -22.35
C ASP A 262 -0.34 -16.04 -23.87
N THR A 263 0.43 -15.17 -24.50
CA THR A 263 0.83 -15.30 -25.91
C THR A 263 2.35 -15.35 -25.98
N PRO A 264 2.94 -16.17 -26.86
CA PRO A 264 4.39 -16.26 -27.00
C PRO A 264 5.04 -14.88 -27.13
N ALA A 265 6.11 -14.64 -26.37
CA ALA A 265 6.91 -13.42 -26.39
C ALA A 265 6.17 -12.10 -26.04
N ARG A 266 4.96 -12.14 -25.47
CA ARG A 266 4.31 -10.94 -24.90
C ARG A 266 4.52 -10.87 -23.40
N ASP A 267 4.89 -9.69 -22.92
CA ASP A 267 4.88 -9.39 -21.49
C ASP A 267 3.43 -9.10 -21.01
N SER A 268 2.58 -10.13 -20.95
CA SER A 268 1.14 -9.98 -20.67
C SER A 268 0.85 -9.31 -19.33
N LEU A 269 1.65 -9.54 -18.29
CA LEU A 269 1.51 -8.81 -17.02
C LEU A 269 1.89 -7.34 -17.18
N ALA A 270 2.92 -7.03 -17.98
CA ALA A 270 3.28 -5.64 -18.25
C ALA A 270 2.15 -4.90 -18.97
N CYS A 271 1.49 -5.56 -19.94
CA CYS A 271 0.26 -5.06 -20.57
C CYS A 271 -0.86 -4.84 -19.54
N ASP A 272 -1.10 -5.79 -18.63
CA ASP A 272 -2.11 -5.64 -17.57
C ASP A 272 -1.83 -4.44 -16.66
N LEU A 273 -0.57 -4.29 -16.22
CA LEU A 273 -0.17 -3.21 -15.31
C LEU A 273 -0.30 -1.82 -15.95
N MET A 274 0.05 -1.70 -17.24
CA MET A 274 -0.04 -0.41 -17.93
C MET A 274 -1.47 0.06 -18.16
N GLU A 275 -2.47 -0.84 -18.19
CA GLU A 275 -3.87 -0.47 -18.43
C GLU A 275 -4.37 0.64 -17.48
N VAL A 276 -3.96 0.60 -16.22
CA VAL A 276 -4.32 1.60 -15.20
C VAL A 276 -3.73 2.99 -15.50
N VAL A 277 -2.59 3.03 -16.18
CA VAL A 277 -1.82 4.26 -16.43
C VAL A 277 -2.09 4.83 -17.82
N ARG A 278 -2.61 4.03 -18.77
CA ARG A 278 -2.98 4.51 -20.12
C ARG A 278 -3.80 5.80 -20.11
N PRO A 279 -4.84 5.97 -19.27
CA PRO A 279 -5.62 7.22 -19.27
C PRO A 279 -4.80 8.46 -18.88
N GLN A 280 -3.73 8.30 -18.09
CA GLN A 280 -2.82 9.40 -17.74
C GLN A 280 -1.93 9.78 -18.93
N VAL A 281 -1.49 8.80 -19.73
CA VAL A 281 -0.78 9.05 -20.98
C VAL A 281 -1.72 9.72 -21.99
N ASP A 282 -2.96 9.25 -22.09
CA ASP A 282 -3.98 9.82 -22.96
C ASP A 282 -4.26 11.29 -22.60
N ALA A 283 -4.45 11.56 -21.30
CA ALA A 283 -4.57 12.91 -20.75
C ALA A 283 -3.38 13.80 -21.11
N PHE A 284 -2.16 13.30 -20.96
CA PHE A 284 -0.93 14.03 -21.28
C PHE A 284 -0.85 14.41 -22.76
N VAL A 285 -1.13 13.45 -23.65
CA VAL A 285 -1.12 13.71 -25.10
C VAL A 285 -2.23 14.68 -25.47
N LEU A 286 -3.44 14.49 -24.93
CA LEU A 286 -4.58 15.36 -25.20
C LEU A 286 -4.32 16.81 -24.78
N ASP A 287 -3.80 17.02 -23.57
CA ASP A 287 -3.44 18.35 -23.08
C ASP A 287 -2.39 19.02 -23.97
N TRP A 288 -1.46 18.25 -24.51
CA TRP A 288 -0.40 18.78 -25.35
C TRP A 288 -0.92 19.16 -26.75
N ILE A 289 -1.56 18.22 -27.47
CA ILE A 289 -1.99 18.43 -28.86
C ILE A 289 -3.10 19.48 -29.00
N THR A 290 -3.85 19.76 -27.92
CA THR A 290 -4.90 20.80 -27.89
C THR A 290 -4.36 22.19 -27.58
N ARG A 291 -3.16 22.31 -27.00
CA ARG A 291 -2.57 23.59 -26.57
C ARG A 291 -1.47 24.08 -27.49
N GLU A 292 -0.66 23.15 -28.02
CA GLU A 292 0.53 23.48 -28.79
C GLU A 292 0.48 22.83 -30.18
N PRO A 293 0.88 23.56 -31.24
CA PRO A 293 0.92 23.01 -32.57
C PRO A 293 2.06 21.99 -32.73
N LEU A 294 1.75 20.86 -33.35
CA LEU A 294 2.74 19.83 -33.68
C LEU A 294 3.61 20.30 -34.85
N LYS A 295 4.91 19.98 -34.81
CA LYS A 295 5.79 20.30 -35.94
C LYS A 295 5.77 19.19 -36.99
N ARG A 296 5.71 19.55 -38.27
CA ARG A 296 5.74 18.57 -39.38
C ARG A 296 7.03 17.76 -39.41
N GLU A 297 8.15 18.36 -39.00
CA GLU A 297 9.49 17.73 -38.98
C GLU A 297 9.63 16.59 -37.97
N TRP A 298 8.73 16.50 -36.99
CA TRP A 298 8.74 15.42 -36.00
C TRP A 298 8.20 14.09 -36.51
N PHE A 299 7.64 14.08 -37.73
CA PHE A 299 6.96 12.92 -38.26
C PHE A 299 7.42 12.57 -39.67
N LEU A 300 7.48 11.28 -39.94
CA LEU A 300 7.73 10.73 -41.26
C LEU A 300 6.60 9.78 -41.64
N GLU A 301 5.98 10.03 -42.79
CA GLU A 301 5.06 9.07 -43.41
C GLU A 301 5.87 8.12 -44.28
N GLN A 302 5.76 6.83 -44.00
CA GLN A 302 6.38 5.77 -44.79
C GLN A 302 5.51 5.45 -46.02
N ARG A 303 6.08 4.72 -47.00
CA ARG A 303 5.39 4.39 -48.26
C ARG A 303 4.13 3.54 -48.08
N ASP A 304 4.03 2.85 -46.96
CA ASP A 304 2.88 2.03 -46.55
C ASP A 304 1.82 2.83 -45.76
N GLY A 305 1.97 4.16 -45.69
CA GLY A 305 1.06 5.07 -44.97
C GLY A 305 1.31 5.12 -43.46
N ASN A 306 2.34 4.44 -42.95
CA ASN A 306 2.66 4.46 -41.52
C ASN A 306 3.36 5.77 -41.12
N CYS A 307 2.79 6.48 -40.16
CA CYS A 307 3.37 7.64 -39.52
C CYS A 307 4.34 7.21 -38.40
N ARG A 308 5.59 7.67 -38.49
CA ARG A 308 6.68 7.38 -37.54
C ARG A 308 7.21 8.66 -36.90
N LEU A 309 7.70 8.53 -35.67
CA LEU A 309 8.36 9.63 -34.96
C LEU A 309 9.80 9.80 -35.44
N MET A 310 10.22 11.05 -35.55
CA MET A 310 11.61 11.42 -35.74
C MET A 310 12.35 11.50 -34.39
N ALA A 311 13.68 11.47 -34.46
CA ALA A 311 14.56 11.32 -33.31
C ALA A 311 14.32 12.38 -32.21
N ASP A 312 14.26 13.65 -32.59
CA ASP A 312 14.13 14.77 -31.67
C ASP A 312 12.92 14.62 -30.76
N LEU A 313 11.78 14.23 -31.34
CA LEU A 313 10.56 14.01 -30.59
C LEU A 313 10.64 12.73 -29.75
N ALA A 314 11.21 11.64 -30.29
CA ALA A 314 11.37 10.40 -29.54
C ALA A 314 12.26 10.58 -28.29
N ILE A 315 13.33 11.38 -28.40
CA ILE A 315 14.18 11.76 -27.26
C ILE A 315 13.36 12.51 -26.22
N GLN A 316 12.63 13.55 -26.62
CA GLN A 316 11.78 14.34 -25.70
C GLN A 316 10.72 13.47 -25.01
N LEU A 317 10.04 12.59 -25.74
CA LEU A 317 9.05 11.69 -25.17
C LEU A 317 9.69 10.64 -24.25
N SER A 318 10.90 10.18 -24.53
CA SER A 318 11.63 9.26 -23.63
C SER A 318 11.89 9.88 -22.26
N GLU A 319 12.11 11.19 -22.18
CA GLU A 319 12.32 11.88 -20.89
C GLU A 319 11.13 11.75 -19.94
N THR A 320 9.95 11.40 -20.45
CA THR A 320 8.74 11.15 -19.64
C THR A 320 8.75 9.80 -18.91
N ALA A 321 9.67 8.88 -19.24
CA ALA A 321 9.72 7.53 -18.64
C ALA A 321 9.68 7.51 -17.09
N PRO A 322 10.39 8.38 -16.35
CA PRO A 322 10.31 8.42 -14.88
C PRO A 322 8.92 8.82 -14.34
N THR A 323 8.10 9.53 -15.13
CA THR A 323 6.71 9.84 -14.76
C THR A 323 5.86 8.58 -14.81
N TRP A 324 5.98 7.81 -15.90
CA TRP A 324 5.26 6.54 -16.07
C TRP A 324 5.72 5.48 -15.08
N SER A 325 7.03 5.41 -14.80
CA SER A 325 7.60 4.56 -13.77
C SER A 325 6.95 4.79 -12.39
N ARG A 326 6.78 6.07 -12.01
CA ARG A 326 6.13 6.46 -10.74
C ARG A 326 4.64 6.11 -10.71
N ALA A 327 3.95 6.22 -11.86
CA ALA A 327 2.53 5.90 -11.96
C ALA A 327 2.27 4.39 -11.87
N VAL A 328 3.12 3.55 -12.49
CA VAL A 328 2.97 2.09 -12.48
C VAL A 328 3.40 1.47 -11.15
N ALA A 329 4.43 2.03 -10.51
CA ALA A 329 5.00 1.54 -9.25
C ALA A 329 3.97 1.09 -8.18
N PRO A 330 3.00 1.92 -7.76
CA PRO A 330 2.02 1.52 -6.74
C PRO A 330 1.09 0.39 -7.21
N ILE A 331 0.80 0.31 -8.51
CA ILE A 331 -0.07 -0.73 -9.08
C ILE A 331 0.66 -2.07 -9.06
N ALA A 332 1.91 -2.09 -9.52
CA ALA A 332 2.74 -3.29 -9.51
C ALA A 332 2.94 -3.83 -8.07
N GLU A 333 3.17 -2.95 -7.10
CA GLU A 333 3.27 -3.33 -5.69
C GLU A 333 1.97 -3.91 -5.14
N TRP A 334 0.84 -3.30 -5.47
CA TRP A 334 -0.48 -3.82 -5.07
C TRP A 334 -0.74 -5.21 -5.65
N VAL A 335 -0.46 -5.42 -6.94
CA VAL A 335 -0.59 -6.74 -7.59
C VAL A 335 0.29 -7.78 -6.90
N ALA A 336 1.56 -7.45 -6.64
CA ALA A 336 2.48 -8.34 -5.95
C ALA A 336 1.96 -8.73 -4.55
N GLU A 337 1.43 -7.77 -3.78
CA GLU A 337 0.86 -8.02 -2.45
C GLU A 337 -0.40 -8.88 -2.50
N VAL A 338 -1.29 -8.67 -3.48
CA VAL A 338 -2.49 -9.53 -3.65
C VAL A 338 -2.06 -10.98 -3.89
N LEU A 339 -1.09 -11.21 -4.78
CA LEU A 339 -0.57 -12.55 -5.07
C LEU A 339 0.14 -13.16 -3.84
N TRP A 340 0.91 -12.36 -3.10
CA TRP A 340 1.63 -12.81 -1.92
C TRP A 340 0.72 -13.15 -0.75
N SER A 341 -0.35 -12.37 -0.53
CA SER A 341 -1.31 -12.58 0.56
C SER A 341 -2.00 -13.95 0.48
N ARG A 342 -2.15 -14.50 -0.72
CA ARG A 342 -2.78 -15.80 -0.99
C ARG A 342 -1.80 -16.98 -0.96
N SER A 343 -0.50 -16.72 -0.81
CA SER A 343 0.51 -17.78 -0.68
C SER A 343 0.45 -18.43 0.71
N ARG A 344 0.59 -19.76 0.82
CA ARG A 344 0.78 -20.43 2.12
C ARG A 344 2.08 -19.95 2.76
N LYS A 345 1.97 -19.25 3.89
CA LYS A 345 3.12 -18.65 4.61
C LYS A 345 3.62 -19.56 5.74
N PRO A 346 4.94 -19.73 5.93
CA PRO A 346 5.48 -20.18 7.22
C PRO A 346 5.24 -19.10 8.28
N ILE A 347 5.11 -19.50 9.54
CA ILE A 347 4.96 -18.60 10.68
C ILE A 347 6.13 -17.59 10.68
N GLY A 348 5.82 -16.29 10.59
CA GLY A 348 6.81 -15.20 10.67
C GLY A 348 7.21 -14.53 9.35
N SER A 349 6.66 -14.89 8.18
CA SER A 349 6.96 -14.14 6.94
C SER A 349 6.16 -12.82 6.87
N ALA A 350 6.85 -11.72 7.15
CA ALA A 350 6.35 -10.35 6.97
C ALA A 350 5.97 -10.06 5.50
N SER A 351 5.21 -9.01 5.28
CA SER A 351 4.75 -8.47 3.98
C SER A 351 5.83 -8.41 2.90
N LEU A 352 5.45 -8.32 1.61
CA LEU A 352 6.44 -8.11 0.56
C LEU A 352 7.08 -6.72 0.75
N PRO A 353 8.42 -6.61 0.69
CA PRO A 353 9.05 -5.30 0.75
C PRO A 353 8.62 -4.43 -0.43
N THR A 354 7.94 -3.31 -0.17
CA THR A 354 7.58 -2.29 -1.17
C THR A 354 8.81 -1.43 -1.50
N ARG A 355 9.37 -1.63 -2.69
CA ARG A 355 10.66 -1.05 -3.13
C ARG A 355 10.53 0.03 -4.20
N LEU A 356 9.41 0.04 -4.92
CA LEU A 356 9.15 0.99 -5.99
C LEU A 356 8.55 2.28 -5.42
N THR A 357 7.58 2.14 -4.52
CA THR A 357 7.12 3.24 -3.66
C THR A 357 7.97 3.26 -2.40
N GLN A 358 8.22 4.44 -1.81
CA GLN A 358 9.07 4.58 -0.62
C GLN A 358 8.49 3.91 0.65
N ARG A 359 7.40 3.13 0.53
CA ARG A 359 6.54 2.73 1.65
C ARG A 359 7.23 1.79 2.64
N HIS A 360 8.23 0.99 2.27
CA HIS A 360 9.00 0.13 3.21
C HIS A 360 10.51 0.18 2.94
N LYS A 361 11.08 1.39 2.85
CA LYS A 361 12.47 1.64 2.41
C LYS A 361 13.56 0.84 3.13
N ARG A 362 13.37 0.50 4.41
CA ARG A 362 14.36 -0.28 5.20
C ARG A 362 14.41 -1.75 4.75
N GLU A 363 13.25 -2.38 4.61
CA GLU A 363 13.10 -3.76 4.12
C GLU A 363 13.46 -3.87 2.62
N ALA A 364 13.17 -2.82 1.86
CA ALA A 364 13.45 -2.71 0.43
C ALA A 364 14.95 -2.67 0.09
N LYS A 365 15.79 -2.08 0.95
CA LYS A 365 17.24 -1.98 0.71
C LYS A 365 18.00 -3.27 0.97
N GLY A 366 17.32 -4.36 1.35
CA GLY A 366 18.00 -5.60 1.72
C GLY A 366 18.88 -5.44 2.96
N MET A 367 18.65 -4.39 3.76
CA MET A 367 18.99 -4.46 5.17
C MET A 367 18.11 -5.58 5.71
N SER A 368 18.71 -6.76 5.84
CA SER A 368 18.17 -7.81 6.69
C SER A 368 17.64 -7.10 7.93
N SER A 369 16.37 -7.33 8.28
CA SER A 369 16.01 -7.34 9.69
C SER A 369 17.18 -8.02 10.37
N GLU A 370 17.86 -7.29 11.28
CA GLU A 370 18.99 -7.84 12.05
C GLU A 370 18.68 -9.31 12.33
N PRO A 371 19.63 -10.25 12.12
CA PRO A 371 19.37 -11.66 12.38
C PRO A 371 18.62 -11.70 13.69
N SER A 372 17.37 -12.20 13.68
CA SER A 372 16.49 -12.15 14.85
C SER A 372 17.37 -12.46 16.02
N PRO A 373 17.55 -11.51 16.98
CA PRO A 373 18.66 -11.55 17.90
C PRO A 373 18.71 -12.97 18.40
N ILE A 374 19.82 -13.69 18.14
CA ILE A 374 20.03 -15.09 18.57
C ILE A 374 19.31 -15.16 19.89
N PRO A 375 18.17 -15.90 20.00
CA PRO A 375 17.21 -15.65 21.07
C PRO A 375 18.03 -15.59 22.32
N HIS A 376 18.19 -14.37 22.87
CA HIS A 376 19.12 -14.17 23.97
C HIS A 376 18.69 -15.25 24.94
N LEU A 377 19.59 -16.18 25.28
CA LEU A 377 19.31 -17.20 26.28
C LEU A 377 18.75 -16.43 27.45
N GLN A 378 17.42 -16.41 27.56
CA GLN A 378 16.75 -15.52 28.49
C GLN A 378 17.15 -16.13 29.81
N ARG A 379 18.06 -15.44 30.52
CA ARG A 379 18.49 -15.88 31.84
C ARG A 379 17.20 -16.16 32.59
N ALA A 380 17.01 -17.43 32.93
CA ALA A 380 15.84 -17.85 33.67
C ALA A 380 15.74 -16.91 34.89
N ASN A 381 14.62 -16.21 35.05
CA ASN A 381 14.43 -15.40 36.24
C ASN A 381 14.42 -16.35 37.42
N LEU A 382 15.44 -16.28 38.28
CA LEU A 382 15.55 -17.16 39.43
C LEU A 382 14.94 -16.47 40.65
N CYS A 383 14.24 -17.24 41.48
CA CYS A 383 13.79 -16.82 42.79
C CYS A 383 15.00 -16.45 43.65
N ARG A 384 15.01 -15.24 44.24
CA ARG A 384 16.09 -14.81 45.15
C ARG A 384 16.23 -15.67 46.40
N GLY A 385 15.18 -16.39 46.81
CA GLY A 385 15.20 -17.23 48.01
C GLY A 385 15.72 -18.64 47.77
N CYS A 386 15.33 -19.29 46.67
CA CYS A 386 15.57 -20.73 46.45
C CYS A 386 16.14 -21.08 45.06
N GLY A 387 16.40 -20.10 44.20
CA GLY A 387 16.98 -20.33 42.88
C GLY A 387 16.06 -20.97 41.84
N LYS A 388 14.81 -21.33 42.18
CA LYS A 388 13.83 -21.88 41.21
C LYS A 388 13.45 -20.84 40.15
N THR A 389 13.23 -21.27 38.90
CA THR A 389 12.75 -20.42 37.81
C THR A 389 11.35 -19.86 38.08
N ILE A 390 11.17 -18.55 37.90
CA ILE A 390 9.92 -17.81 38.16
C ILE A 390 9.51 -16.99 36.93
N ARG A 391 8.21 -16.67 36.84
CA ARG A 391 7.67 -15.83 35.77
C ARG A 391 8.23 -14.40 35.86
N MET A 392 8.45 -13.77 34.71
CA MET A 392 8.80 -12.35 34.57
C MET A 392 7.86 -11.46 35.41
N GLY A 393 8.44 -10.50 36.14
CA GLY A 393 7.70 -9.56 37.00
C GLY A 393 7.53 -9.97 38.46
N ARG A 394 8.01 -11.16 38.87
CA ARG A 394 8.09 -11.57 40.29
C ARG A 394 9.54 -11.66 40.74
N THR A 395 9.82 -11.31 41.99
CA THR A 395 11.16 -11.42 42.59
C THR A 395 11.37 -12.74 43.34
N ASN A 396 10.28 -13.33 43.86
CA ASN A 396 10.28 -14.56 44.66
C ASN A 396 9.22 -15.54 44.12
N CYS A 397 9.44 -16.86 44.28
CA CYS A 397 8.45 -17.89 43.98
C CYS A 397 7.28 -17.88 44.98
N ALA A 398 6.22 -18.64 44.71
CA ALA A 398 5.03 -18.68 45.57
C ALA A 398 5.35 -19.05 47.03
N GLU A 399 6.28 -19.98 47.26
CA GLU A 399 6.72 -20.40 48.60
C GLU A 399 7.56 -19.31 49.27
N CYS A 400 8.59 -18.79 48.60
CA CYS A 400 9.47 -17.75 49.15
C CYS A 400 8.79 -16.37 49.27
N ALA A 401 7.62 -16.18 48.67
CA ALA A 401 6.84 -14.95 48.78
C ALA A 401 5.96 -14.92 50.04
N VAL A 402 5.68 -16.07 50.67
CA VAL A 402 4.80 -16.16 51.84
C VAL A 402 5.38 -15.39 53.03
N GLY A 403 6.67 -15.57 53.35
CA GLY A 403 7.31 -14.88 54.47
C GLY A 403 7.25 -13.35 54.33
N ALA A 404 7.63 -12.83 53.16
CA ALA A 404 7.59 -11.40 52.87
C ALA A 404 6.15 -10.84 52.78
N ALA A 405 5.15 -11.67 52.44
CA ALA A 405 3.75 -11.26 52.44
C ALA A 405 3.20 -11.19 53.87
N THR A 406 3.57 -12.12 54.75
CA THR A 406 3.19 -12.14 56.17
C THR A 406 3.71 -10.91 56.91
N GLU A 407 4.96 -10.51 56.68
CA GLU A 407 5.53 -9.29 57.26
C GLU A 407 4.84 -8.02 56.77
N ARG A 408 4.53 -7.94 55.46
CA ARG A 408 3.80 -6.82 54.87
C ARG A 408 2.35 -6.72 55.40
N LEU A 409 1.68 -7.85 55.62
CA LEU A 409 0.37 -7.89 56.26
C LEU A 409 0.44 -7.46 57.73
N ALA A 410 1.48 -7.87 58.46
CA ALA A 410 1.70 -7.45 59.84
C ALA A 410 2.02 -5.95 59.96
N SER A 411 2.79 -5.39 59.02
CA SER A 411 3.07 -3.95 58.98
C SER A 411 1.84 -3.14 58.57
N ALA A 412 1.08 -3.58 57.55
CA ALA A 412 -0.18 -2.96 57.15
C ALA A 412 -1.23 -2.99 58.27
N SER A 413 -1.32 -4.09 59.03
CA SER A 413 -2.20 -4.20 60.21
C SER A 413 -1.84 -3.20 61.32
N ARG A 414 -0.54 -2.97 61.56
CA ARG A 414 -0.06 -1.95 62.52
C ARG A 414 -0.44 -0.54 62.04
N LEU A 415 -0.17 -0.23 60.77
CA LEU A 415 -0.52 1.06 60.16
C LEU A 415 -2.03 1.32 60.15
N GLY A 416 -2.84 0.29 59.88
CA GLY A 416 -4.30 0.37 59.94
C GLY A 416 -4.83 0.66 61.34
N ARG A 417 -4.23 0.07 62.39
CA ARG A 417 -4.59 0.33 63.79
C ARG A 417 -4.27 1.76 64.22
N THR A 418 -3.14 2.31 63.79
CA THR A 418 -2.80 3.73 64.02
C THR A 418 -3.74 4.67 63.28
N ALA A 419 -4.08 4.36 62.01
CA ALA A 419 -5.01 5.17 61.22
C ALA A 419 -6.43 5.21 61.82
N ALA A 420 -6.94 4.08 62.34
CA ALA A 420 -8.25 3.99 62.99
C ALA A 420 -8.35 4.81 64.28
N ARG A 421 -7.23 5.13 64.93
CA ARG A 421 -7.17 5.97 66.14
C ARG A 421 -6.99 7.47 65.86
N SER A 422 -6.86 7.87 64.60
CA SER A 422 -6.67 9.27 64.20
C SER A 422 -7.83 10.17 64.64
N PRO A 423 -7.59 11.48 64.88
CA PRO A 423 -8.64 12.45 65.21
C PRO A 423 -9.77 12.47 64.16
N ALA A 424 -9.42 12.38 62.87
CA ALA A 424 -10.38 12.32 61.78
C ALA A 424 -11.26 11.05 61.81
N ALA A 425 -10.70 9.89 62.12
CA ALA A 425 -11.47 8.65 62.26
C ALA A 425 -12.40 8.71 63.49
N ARG A 426 -11.92 9.22 64.63
CA ARG A 426 -12.73 9.44 65.84
C ARG A 426 -13.89 10.42 65.59
N ALA A 427 -13.64 11.50 64.85
CA ALA A 427 -14.67 12.46 64.45
C ALA A 427 -15.75 11.80 63.58
N LYS A 428 -15.35 11.02 62.55
CA LYS A 428 -16.30 10.25 61.72
C LYS A 428 -17.14 9.27 62.55
N HIS A 429 -16.53 8.56 63.51
CA HIS A 429 -17.26 7.69 64.43
C HIS A 429 -18.23 8.46 65.34
N ALA A 430 -17.84 9.64 65.84
CA ALA A 430 -18.71 10.50 66.64
C ALA A 430 -19.91 11.01 65.84
N THR A 431 -19.71 11.43 64.58
CA THR A 431 -20.79 11.85 63.68
C THR A 431 -21.73 10.69 63.36
N SER A 432 -21.19 9.50 63.09
CA SER A 432 -22.01 8.30 62.84
C SER A 432 -22.84 7.88 64.05
N ARG A 433 -22.28 7.97 65.27
CA ARG A 433 -23.02 7.69 66.52
C ARG A 433 -24.12 8.72 66.76
N ARG A 434 -23.86 10.01 66.53
CA ARG A 434 -24.87 11.07 66.63
C ARG A 434 -26.04 10.85 65.67
N ARG A 435 -25.76 10.56 64.39
CA ARG A 435 -26.80 10.21 63.41
C ARG A 435 -27.61 8.99 63.82
N HIS A 436 -26.93 7.97 64.36
CA HIS A 436 -27.61 6.75 64.82
C HIS A 436 -28.55 7.01 66.00
N ALA A 437 -28.10 7.81 66.98
CA ALA A 437 -28.89 8.21 68.14
C ALA A 437 -30.09 9.07 67.75
N GLN A 438 -29.90 10.04 66.85
CA GLN A 438 -30.99 10.84 66.30
C GLN A 438 -32.04 9.96 65.62
N ALA A 439 -31.62 9.05 64.74
CA ALA A 439 -32.53 8.11 64.07
C ALA A 439 -33.17 7.06 65.00
N CYS A 440 -32.69 6.91 66.25
CA CYS A 440 -33.41 6.14 67.27
C CYS A 440 -34.44 7.02 67.99
N SER A 441 -34.11 8.29 68.24
CA SER A 441 -35.01 9.26 68.87
C SER A 441 -36.19 9.67 67.97
N ASP A 442 -35.94 9.80 66.66
CA ASP A 442 -36.96 10.16 65.66
C ASP A 442 -37.89 8.98 65.32
N TRP A 443 -37.55 7.77 65.76
CA TRP A 443 -38.33 6.58 65.46
C TRP A 443 -39.51 6.45 66.41
N ASP A 444 -40.72 6.47 65.86
CA ASP A 444 -41.96 6.26 66.59
C ASP A 444 -42.41 4.80 66.50
N ALA A 445 -42.64 4.17 67.65
CA ALA A 445 -43.10 2.79 67.74
C ALA A 445 -44.49 2.58 67.10
N SER A 446 -45.32 3.62 67.00
CA SER A 446 -46.65 3.55 66.37
C SER A 446 -46.60 3.27 64.86
N THR A 447 -45.46 3.53 64.22
CA THR A 447 -45.25 3.34 62.76
C THR A 447 -44.98 1.89 62.38
N GLN A 448 -44.80 1.00 63.36
CA GLN A 448 -44.50 -0.40 63.13
C GLN A 448 -45.78 -1.21 62.91
N PRO A 449 -45.86 -2.07 61.88
CA PRO A 449 -47.03 -2.93 61.66
C PRO A 449 -47.32 -3.83 62.87
N ALA A 450 -48.60 -3.96 63.25
CA ALA A 450 -49.02 -4.73 64.43
C ALA A 450 -48.60 -6.21 64.40
N TRP A 451 -48.39 -6.79 63.21
CA TRP A 451 -47.93 -8.17 63.04
C TRP A 451 -46.44 -8.35 63.34
N LEU A 452 -45.64 -7.28 63.30
CA LEU A 452 -44.19 -7.34 63.38
C LEU A 452 -43.70 -7.19 64.83
N THR A 453 -43.96 -8.21 65.64
CA THR A 453 -43.54 -8.25 67.05
C THR A 453 -42.09 -8.74 67.20
N SER A 454 -41.52 -8.56 68.40
CA SER A 454 -40.16 -9.05 68.71
C SER A 454 -40.02 -10.57 68.56
N GLU A 455 -41.09 -11.32 68.84
CA GLU A 455 -41.13 -12.78 68.68
C GLU A 455 -41.10 -13.18 67.21
N VAL A 456 -41.88 -12.50 66.38
CA VAL A 456 -41.88 -12.72 64.92
C VAL A 456 -40.51 -12.41 64.33
N PHE A 457 -39.86 -11.33 64.75
CA PHE A 457 -38.51 -11.01 64.27
C PHE A 457 -37.48 -12.07 64.65
N LEU A 458 -37.45 -12.51 65.91
CA LEU A 458 -36.45 -13.47 66.38
C LEU A 458 -36.67 -14.90 65.85
N HIS A 459 -37.91 -15.33 65.71
CA HIS A 459 -38.22 -16.72 65.33
C HIS A 459 -38.43 -16.92 63.83
N GLN A 460 -38.95 -15.92 63.11
CA GLN A 460 -39.29 -16.08 61.69
C GLN A 460 -38.32 -15.33 60.76
N ILE A 461 -37.91 -14.10 61.11
CA ILE A 461 -37.09 -13.25 60.22
C ILE A 461 -35.59 -13.50 60.44
N GLN A 462 -35.14 -13.50 61.69
CA GLN A 462 -33.71 -13.56 62.07
C GLN A 462 -32.96 -14.82 61.57
N PRO A 463 -33.56 -16.04 61.58
CA PRO A 463 -32.89 -17.22 61.04
C PRO A 463 -32.66 -17.14 59.53
N LEU A 464 -33.61 -16.56 58.78
CA LEU A 464 -33.54 -16.43 57.32
C LEU A 464 -32.47 -15.44 56.87
N LEU A 465 -32.18 -14.42 57.69
CA LEU A 465 -31.12 -13.44 57.41
C LEU A 465 -29.72 -14.06 57.33
N SER A 466 -29.49 -15.25 57.92
CA SER A 466 -28.19 -15.95 57.83
C SER A 466 -27.83 -16.35 56.39
N ASN A 467 -28.85 -16.62 55.57
CA ASN A 467 -28.73 -17.02 54.16
C ASN A 467 -28.55 -15.82 53.23
N ILE A 468 -28.81 -14.60 53.69
CA ILE A 468 -28.66 -13.39 52.89
C ILE A 468 -27.23 -12.84 52.99
N SER A 469 -26.70 -12.35 51.86
CA SER A 469 -25.36 -11.79 51.82
C SER A 469 -25.25 -10.54 52.73
N THR A 470 -24.08 -10.37 53.38
CA THR A 470 -23.83 -9.17 54.19
C THR A 470 -23.93 -7.87 53.39
N THR A 471 -23.71 -7.94 52.09
CA THR A 471 -23.79 -6.79 51.18
C THR A 471 -25.24 -6.38 50.94
N ALA A 472 -26.15 -7.34 50.75
CA ALA A 472 -27.58 -7.09 50.58
C ALA A 472 -28.22 -6.49 51.84
N ILE A 473 -27.94 -7.08 53.01
CA ILE A 473 -28.40 -6.52 54.31
C ILE A 473 -27.88 -5.09 54.48
N ARG A 474 -26.58 -4.86 54.22
CA ARG A 474 -25.98 -3.53 54.32
C ARG A 474 -26.66 -2.50 53.43
N ALA A 475 -26.93 -2.86 52.18
CA ALA A 475 -27.53 -1.97 51.19
C ALA A 475 -28.98 -1.62 51.55
N ARG A 476 -29.75 -2.59 52.06
CA ARG A 476 -31.17 -2.39 52.38
C ARG A 476 -31.41 -1.43 53.54
N ILE A 477 -30.64 -1.55 54.62
CA ILE A 477 -30.85 -0.76 55.85
C ILE A 477 -29.81 0.34 56.06
N GLY A 478 -28.89 0.55 55.11
CA GLY A 478 -27.95 1.68 55.12
C GLY A 478 -26.94 1.67 56.28
N VAL A 479 -26.54 0.49 56.77
CA VAL A 479 -25.63 0.35 57.93
C VAL A 479 -24.20 0.01 57.53
N SER A 480 -23.28 -0.12 58.50
CA SER A 480 -21.91 -0.57 58.22
C SER A 480 -21.86 -2.06 57.89
N ARG A 481 -20.85 -2.48 57.10
CA ARG A 481 -20.64 -3.91 56.78
C ARG A 481 -20.45 -4.77 58.04
N TRP A 482 -19.83 -4.21 59.07
CA TRP A 482 -19.64 -4.87 60.37
C TRP A 482 -20.98 -5.12 61.07
N TYR A 483 -21.85 -4.10 61.13
CA TYR A 483 -23.16 -4.23 61.76
C TYR A 483 -24.08 -5.18 60.98
N ALA A 484 -24.10 -5.10 59.66
CA ALA A 484 -24.80 -6.06 58.80
C ALA A 484 -24.29 -7.51 59.00
N SER A 485 -22.98 -7.70 59.18
CA SER A 485 -22.41 -9.00 59.51
C SER A 485 -22.81 -9.50 60.90
N LYS A 486 -23.05 -8.61 61.87
CA LYS A 486 -23.55 -8.98 63.20
C LYS A 486 -25.01 -9.41 63.12
N ILE A 487 -25.85 -8.66 62.40
CA ILE A 487 -27.25 -9.03 62.15
C ILE A 487 -27.33 -10.40 61.48
N ARG A 488 -26.52 -10.64 60.44
CA ARG A 488 -26.44 -11.96 59.78
C ARG A 488 -26.06 -13.10 60.74
N LYS A 489 -25.30 -12.81 61.79
CA LYS A 489 -24.85 -13.77 62.81
C LYS A 489 -25.84 -13.90 63.99
N GLY A 490 -27.04 -13.33 63.91
CA GLY A 490 -28.06 -13.45 64.95
C GLY A 490 -28.13 -12.27 65.93
N TYR A 491 -27.46 -11.15 65.66
CA TYR A 491 -27.61 -9.94 66.49
C TYR A 491 -28.95 -9.26 66.22
N ALA A 492 -29.80 -9.17 67.25
CA ALA A 492 -31.09 -8.48 67.18
C ALA A 492 -30.88 -6.98 66.94
N SER A 493 -31.23 -6.51 65.74
CA SER A 493 -31.18 -5.08 65.42
C SER A 493 -32.32 -4.30 66.06
N HIS A 494 -32.19 -2.98 66.17
CA HIS A 494 -33.27 -2.08 66.59
C HIS A 494 -34.55 -2.25 65.73
N PRO A 495 -35.77 -2.18 66.33
CA PRO A 495 -37.05 -2.41 65.65
C PRO A 495 -37.29 -1.62 64.36
N ARG A 496 -36.79 -0.39 64.29
CA ARG A 496 -36.79 0.45 63.07
C ARG A 496 -36.30 -0.22 61.78
N HIS A 497 -35.50 -1.28 61.88
CA HIS A 497 -34.97 -2.01 60.72
C HIS A 497 -35.76 -3.28 60.39
N TRP A 498 -36.66 -3.73 61.28
CA TRP A 498 -37.30 -5.04 61.16
C TRP A 498 -38.15 -5.16 59.91
N GLN A 499 -38.90 -4.13 59.53
CA GLN A 499 -39.74 -4.16 58.34
C GLN A 499 -38.91 -4.30 57.06
N ALA A 500 -37.88 -3.47 56.91
CA ALA A 500 -36.98 -3.54 55.77
C ALA A 500 -36.20 -4.87 55.68
N LEU A 501 -35.93 -5.50 56.83
CA LEU A 501 -35.33 -6.83 56.91
C LEU A 501 -36.33 -7.95 56.60
N ALA A 502 -37.59 -7.80 57.00
CA ALA A 502 -38.67 -8.74 56.73
C ALA A 502 -38.97 -8.83 55.22
N GLU A 503 -39.08 -7.68 54.55
CA GLU A 503 -39.23 -7.59 53.09
C GLU A 503 -38.07 -8.26 52.34
N LEU A 504 -36.86 -8.14 52.89
CA LEU A 504 -35.64 -8.70 52.29
C LEU A 504 -35.57 -10.24 52.40
N VAL A 505 -36.32 -10.85 53.33
CA VAL A 505 -36.49 -12.31 53.44
C VAL A 505 -37.84 -12.78 52.90
N GLY A 506 -38.64 -11.88 52.33
CA GLY A 506 -39.95 -12.20 51.75
C GLY A 506 -41.04 -12.48 52.78
N ILE A 507 -40.89 -12.02 54.03
CA ILE A 507 -41.92 -12.08 55.06
C ILE A 507 -42.57 -10.70 55.15
N GLY A 508 -43.81 -10.62 54.67
CA GLY A 508 -44.68 -9.46 54.75
C GLY A 508 -46.11 -9.95 54.60
N MET A 509 -47.08 -9.11 54.95
CA MET A 509 -48.48 -9.37 54.61
C MET A 509 -48.68 -9.17 53.11
#